data_AF-A0A7L4ZU06-F1
#
_entry.id   AF-A0A7L4ZU06-F1
#
_cell.length_a   1.000
_cell.length_b   1.000
_cell.length_c   1.000
_cell.angle_alpha   90.00
_cell.angle_beta   90.00
_cell.angle_gamma   90.00
#
_symmetry.space_group_name_H-M   'P 1'
#
loop_
_entity.id
_entity.type
_entity.pdbx_description
1 polymer ?
#
loop_
_entity_poly.entity_id
_entity_poly.type
_entity_poly.pdbx_seq_one_letter_code
_entity_poly.pdbx_strand_id
1 'polypeptide(L)'
;MPLFEEARDIAQGYMDALNANPYGDPDAVTDCVLIYEETISRPYGWVFFYASKSFLETDDFVFALIGNAPFIVNKFDGSITVTGTAHGVDCYLAEYEKQKGY
;
A
#
# COMPACT_ATOMS: atom_id res chain seq x y z
N MET A 1 -16.67 -1.32 -11.47
CA MET A 1 -16.26 -0.26 -10.53
C MET A 1 -16.23 -0.92 -9.17
N PRO A 2 -15.05 -1.33 -8.69
CA PRO A 2 -14.92 -2.01 -7.42
C PRO A 2 -15.55 -1.17 -6.31
N LEU A 3 -16.33 -1.84 -5.46
CA LEU A 3 -16.70 -1.28 -4.17
C LEU A 3 -15.47 -1.25 -3.26
N PHE A 4 -15.54 -0.54 -2.14
CA PHE A 4 -14.43 -0.48 -1.20
C PHE A 4 -13.97 -1.88 -0.74
N GLU A 5 -14.92 -2.80 -0.51
CA GLU A 5 -14.58 -4.19 -0.16
C GLU A 5 -13.76 -4.90 -1.24
N GLU A 6 -14.09 -4.73 -2.52
CA GLU A 6 -13.29 -5.31 -3.62
C GLU A 6 -11.88 -4.69 -3.67
N ALA A 7 -11.75 -3.39 -3.37
CA ALA A 7 -10.43 -2.75 -3.27
C ALA A 7 -9.62 -3.28 -2.08
N ARG A 8 -10.28 -3.66 -0.98
CA ARG A 8 -9.62 -4.32 0.16
C ARG A 8 -9.12 -5.71 -0.20
N ASP A 9 -9.90 -6.48 -0.96
CA ASP A 9 -9.47 -7.80 -1.43
C ASP A 9 -8.24 -7.70 -2.34
N ILE A 10 -8.22 -6.71 -3.25
CA ILE A 10 -7.05 -6.41 -4.10
C ILE A 10 -5.84 -6.01 -3.26
N ALA A 11 -6.04 -5.11 -2.29
CA ALA A 11 -4.98 -4.66 -1.40
C ALA A 11 -4.43 -5.80 -0.52
N GLN A 12 -5.30 -6.68 -0.04
CA GLN A 12 -4.91 -7.86 0.73
C GLN A 12 -4.11 -8.84 -0.12
N GLY A 13 -4.54 -9.11 -1.35
CA GLY A 13 -3.78 -9.94 -2.28
C GLY A 13 -2.37 -9.39 -2.58
N TYR A 14 -2.21 -8.06 -2.59
CA TYR A 14 -0.90 -7.43 -2.71
C TYR A 14 -0.03 -7.65 -1.45
N MET A 15 -0.61 -7.57 -0.24
CA MET A 15 0.10 -7.92 1.00
C MET A 15 0.51 -9.38 1.04
N ASP A 16 -0.38 -10.29 0.65
CA ASP A 16 -0.09 -11.73 0.61
C ASP A 16 1.07 -12.01 -0.35
N ALA A 17 1.09 -11.35 -1.51
CA ALA A 17 2.18 -11.46 -2.48
C ALA A 17 3.51 -10.90 -1.94
N LEU A 18 3.49 -9.80 -1.19
CA LEU A 18 4.68 -9.23 -0.54
C LEU A 18 5.22 -10.16 0.56
N ASN A 19 4.32 -10.67 1.40
CA ASN A 19 4.64 -11.58 2.51
C ASN A 19 5.11 -12.96 2.04
N ALA A 20 4.77 -13.36 0.81
CA ALA A 20 5.34 -14.55 0.18
C ALA A 20 6.84 -14.41 -0.15
N ASN A 21 7.46 -13.25 0.13
CA ASN A 21 8.85 -12.93 -0.14
C ASN A 21 9.24 -13.20 -1.61
N PRO A 22 8.65 -12.47 -2.55
CA PRO A 22 8.80 -12.75 -3.98
C PRO A 22 10.23 -12.51 -4.48
N TYR A 23 11.03 -11.76 -3.72
CA TYR A 23 12.43 -11.46 -4.03
C TYR A 23 13.42 -12.43 -3.38
N GLY A 24 12.95 -13.30 -2.48
CA GLY A 24 13.79 -14.27 -1.76
C GLY A 24 14.84 -13.64 -0.85
N ASP A 25 14.61 -12.41 -0.40
CA ASP A 25 15.51 -11.71 0.52
C ASP A 25 15.37 -12.33 1.92
N PRO A 26 16.43 -12.94 2.49
CA PRO A 26 16.36 -13.59 3.80
C PRO A 26 16.04 -12.61 4.94
N ASP A 27 16.29 -11.31 4.74
CA ASP A 27 16.05 -10.27 5.73
C ASP A 27 14.70 -9.54 5.48
N ALA A 28 13.90 -10.00 4.52
CA ALA A 28 12.60 -9.42 4.24
C ALA A 28 11.63 -9.61 5.42
N VAL A 29 10.96 -8.52 5.77
CA VAL A 29 9.83 -8.55 6.71
C VAL A 29 8.60 -9.11 5.98
N THR A 30 8.05 -10.22 6.49
CA THR A 30 7.00 -11.03 5.83
C THR A 30 5.68 -11.05 6.60
N ASP A 31 5.48 -10.10 7.51
CA ASP A 31 4.26 -9.93 8.29
C ASP A 31 3.59 -8.57 8.03
N CYS A 32 3.70 -8.06 6.80
CA CYS A 32 3.09 -6.80 6.39
C CYS A 32 1.57 -6.88 6.48
N VAL A 33 0.94 -5.88 7.11
CA VAL A 33 -0.51 -5.74 7.25
C VAL A 33 -0.97 -4.34 6.85
N LEU A 34 -2.18 -4.25 6.30
CA LEU A 34 -2.80 -2.98 5.94
C LEU A 34 -3.19 -2.18 7.18
N ILE A 35 -3.00 -0.86 7.14
CA ILE A 35 -3.46 0.09 8.16
C ILE A 35 -4.71 0.76 7.61
N TYR A 36 -5.88 0.14 7.85
CA TYR A 36 -7.12 0.58 7.22
C TYR A 36 -7.55 1.99 7.65
N GLU A 37 -7.23 2.38 8.88
CA GLU A 37 -7.55 3.67 9.47
C GLU A 37 -6.85 4.84 8.75
N GLU A 38 -5.72 4.57 8.08
CA GLU A 38 -4.96 5.56 7.31
C GLU A 38 -5.38 5.61 5.83
N THR A 39 -6.33 4.77 5.41
CA THR A 39 -6.75 4.72 4.00
C THR A 39 -7.28 6.06 3.53
N ILE A 40 -6.69 6.60 2.46
CA ILE A 40 -7.18 7.83 1.83
C ILE A 40 -8.17 7.46 0.72
N SER A 41 -9.40 7.97 0.80
CA SER A 41 -10.38 7.84 -0.28
C SER A 41 -10.27 9.00 -1.27
N ARG A 42 -10.30 8.67 -2.56
CA ARG A 42 -10.28 9.63 -3.68
C ARG A 42 -11.39 9.31 -4.68
N PRO A 43 -11.84 10.29 -5.49
CA PRO A 43 -12.83 10.03 -6.54
C PRO A 43 -12.43 8.93 -7.52
N TYR A 44 -11.15 8.59 -7.66
CA TYR A 44 -10.62 7.55 -8.55
C TYR A 44 -10.25 6.23 -7.86
N GLY A 45 -10.35 6.13 -6.53
CA GLY A 45 -9.90 4.93 -5.83
C GLY A 45 -9.50 5.15 -4.39
N TRP A 46 -8.62 4.29 -3.91
CA TRP A 46 -8.17 4.26 -2.52
C TRP A 46 -6.66 4.14 -2.45
N VAL A 47 -6.06 4.84 -1.48
CA VAL A 47 -4.63 4.78 -1.18
C VAL A 47 -4.48 3.98 0.10
N PHE A 48 -3.74 2.88 0.02
CA PHE A 48 -3.51 1.97 1.13
C PHE A 48 -2.10 2.14 1.69
N PHE A 49 -2.02 2.06 3.02
CA PHE A 49 -0.79 2.08 3.81
C PHE A 49 -0.63 0.73 4.51
N TYR A 50 0.60 0.36 4.81
CA TYR A 50 0.92 -0.88 5.48
C TYR A 50 2.20 -0.75 6.29
N ALA A 51 2.31 -1.59 7.32
CA ALA A 51 3.50 -1.74 8.15
C ALA A 51 3.66 -3.21 8.57
N SER A 52 4.80 -3.54 9.18
CA SER A 52 4.95 -4.82 9.87
C SER A 52 3.96 -4.91 11.02
N LYS A 53 3.26 -6.03 11.12
CA LYS A 53 2.41 -6.32 12.27
C LYS A 53 3.22 -6.30 13.56
N SER A 54 4.40 -6.92 13.57
CA SER A 54 5.29 -6.94 14.73
C SER A 54 5.70 -5.54 15.16
N PHE A 55 6.00 -4.64 14.22
CA PHE A 55 6.28 -3.24 14.53
C PHE A 55 5.07 -2.55 15.18
N LEU A 56 3.87 -2.69 14.61
CA LEU A 56 2.65 -2.07 15.14
C LEU A 56 2.29 -2.55 16.55
N GLU A 57 2.58 -3.81 16.87
CA GLU A 57 2.26 -4.41 18.18
C GLU A 57 3.32 -4.11 19.25
N THR A 58 4.58 -3.93 18.86
CA THR A 58 5.72 -3.84 19.81
C THR A 58 6.36 -2.47 19.90
N ASP A 59 6.18 -1.62 18.88
CA ASP A 59 6.91 -0.36 18.69
C ASP A 59 8.45 -0.54 18.60
N ASP A 60 8.92 -1.77 18.33
CA ASP A 60 10.34 -2.07 18.17
C ASP A 60 10.76 -1.85 16.71
N PHE A 61 11.59 -0.83 16.50
CA PHE A 61 12.13 -0.44 15.20
C PHE A 61 12.89 -1.56 14.48
N VAL A 62 13.31 -2.63 15.15
CA VAL A 62 13.92 -3.80 14.49
C VAL A 62 12.94 -4.48 13.52
N PHE A 63 11.63 -4.32 13.75
CA PHE A 63 10.56 -4.82 12.87
C PHE A 63 10.03 -3.75 11.91
N ALA A 64 10.54 -2.53 11.97
CA ALA A 64 10.07 -1.47 11.08
C ALA A 64 10.42 -1.78 9.62
N LEU A 65 9.48 -1.51 8.71
CA LEU A 65 9.73 -1.61 7.28
C LEU A 65 10.64 -0.47 6.81
N ILE A 66 11.58 -0.80 5.93
CA ILE A 66 12.40 0.18 5.21
C ILE A 66 11.84 0.30 3.79
N GLY A 67 11.44 1.49 3.40
CA GLY A 67 11.02 1.78 2.02
C GLY A 67 9.60 1.34 1.66
N ASN A 68 8.71 1.15 2.63
CA ASN A 68 7.30 0.87 2.39
C ASN A 68 6.59 2.12 1.80
N ALA A 69 6.39 2.11 0.48
CA ALA A 69 5.60 3.13 -0.20
C ALA A 69 4.10 2.78 -0.14
N PRO A 70 3.20 3.75 0.09
CA PRO A 70 1.77 3.51 -0.10
C PRO A 70 1.47 3.16 -1.56
N PHE A 71 0.33 2.55 -1.80
CA PHE A 71 -0.10 2.17 -3.14
C PHE A 71 -1.57 2.51 -3.39
N ILE A 72 -1.90 2.76 -4.65
CA ILE A 72 -3.23 3.17 -5.10
C ILE A 72 -3.92 1.98 -5.73
N VAL A 73 -5.15 1.69 -5.33
CA VAL A 73 -6.06 0.79 -6.04
C VAL A 73 -7.07 1.63 -6.82
N ASN A 74 -7.02 1.52 -8.13
CA ASN A 74 -7.90 2.27 -9.02
C ASN A 74 -9.31 1.67 -9.06
N LYS A 75 -10.35 2.48 -8.83
CA LYS A 75 -11.74 1.99 -8.80
C LYS A 75 -12.39 1.78 -10.18
N PHE A 76 -11.70 2.07 -11.27
CA PHE A 76 -12.25 1.88 -12.61
C PHE A 76 -11.82 0.54 -13.18
N ASP A 77 -10.58 0.11 -12.92
CA ASP A 77 -9.98 -1.10 -13.50
C ASP A 77 -9.36 -2.07 -12.47
N GLY A 78 -9.30 -1.71 -11.19
CA GLY A 78 -8.69 -2.54 -10.14
C GLY A 78 -7.17 -2.56 -10.16
N SER A 79 -6.52 -1.74 -10.99
CA SER A 79 -5.06 -1.70 -11.10
C SER A 79 -4.41 -1.15 -9.83
N ILE A 80 -3.24 -1.73 -9.49
CA ILE A 80 -2.37 -1.24 -8.42
C ILE A 80 -1.31 -0.32 -8.99
N THR A 81 -1.12 0.84 -8.37
CA THR A 81 0.02 1.74 -8.65
C THR A 81 0.78 1.98 -7.35
N VAL A 82 1.99 1.43 -7.26
CA VAL A 82 2.90 1.67 -6.12
C VAL A 82 3.51 3.07 -6.27
N THR A 83 3.53 3.84 -5.19
CA THR A 83 4.12 5.18 -5.16
C THR A 83 5.62 5.12 -4.83
N GLY A 84 6.25 6.27 -4.59
CA GLY A 84 7.63 6.33 -4.10
C GLY A 84 7.72 6.61 -2.60
N THR A 85 8.95 6.66 -2.09
CA THR A 85 9.26 7.01 -0.69
C THR A 85 10.11 8.27 -0.56
N ALA A 86 10.47 8.92 -1.67
CA ALA A 86 11.31 10.11 -1.68
C ALA A 86 10.56 11.40 -1.26
N HIS A 87 9.24 11.41 -1.37
CA HIS A 87 8.36 12.54 -1.07
C HIS A 87 7.16 12.09 -0.22
N GLY A 88 6.43 13.06 0.34
CA GLY A 88 5.16 12.78 1.00
C GLY A 88 4.09 12.30 0.01
N VAL A 89 3.09 11.57 0.51
CA VAL A 89 2.06 10.92 -0.32
C VAL A 89 1.35 11.89 -1.26
N ASP A 90 1.06 13.12 -0.83
CA ASP A 90 0.37 14.13 -1.64
C ASP A 90 1.10 14.45 -2.96
N CYS A 91 2.44 14.38 -2.98
CA CYS A 91 3.21 14.58 -4.20
C CYS A 91 2.87 13.50 -5.24
N TYR A 92 2.82 12.24 -4.80
CA TYR A 92 2.54 11.11 -5.69
C TYR A 92 1.08 11.06 -6.11
N LEU A 93 0.15 11.51 -5.27
CA LEU A 93 -1.26 11.61 -5.64
C LEU A 93 -1.47 12.66 -6.75
N ALA A 94 -0.82 13.82 -6.62
CA ALA A 94 -0.87 14.85 -7.65
C ALA A 94 -0.27 14.38 -8.99
N GLU A 95 0.84 13.62 -8.95
CA GLU A 95 1.44 13.01 -10.14
C GLU A 95 0.52 11.97 -10.77
N TYR A 96 -0.10 11.12 -9.95
CA TYR A 96 -1.05 10.10 -10.40
C TYR A 96 -2.28 10.73 -11.07
N GLU A 97 -2.86 11.75 -10.45
CA GLU A 97 -3.99 12.51 -10.98
C GLU A 97 -3.65 13.14 -12.33
N LYS A 98 -2.49 13.79 -12.43
CA LYS A 98 -1.99 14.36 -13.69
C LYS A 98 -1.76 13.31 -14.78
N GLN A 99 -1.22 12.15 -14.42
CA GLN A 99 -0.92 11.08 -15.39
C GLN A 99 -2.19 10.41 -15.91
N LYS A 100 -3.19 10.22 -15.06
CA LYS A 100 -4.44 9.51 -15.37
C LYS A 100 -5.58 10.42 -15.83
N GLY A 101 -5.43 11.74 -15.66
CA GLY A 101 -6.43 12.74 -16.05
C GLY A 101 -7.63 12.80 -15.11
N TYR A 102 -7.39 12.71 -13.80
CA TYR A 102 -8.41 12.87 -12.76
C TYR A 102 -8.56 14.30 -12.27
#